data_AF-A0A0E0G392-F1
#
_entry.id   AF-A0A0E0G392-F1
#
_cell.length_a   1.000
_cell.length_b   1.000
_cell.length_c   1.000
_cell.angle_alpha   90.00
_cell.angle_beta   90.00
_cell.angle_gamma   90.00
#
_symmetry.space_group_name_H-M   'P 1'
#
loop_
_entity.id
_entity.type
_entity.pdbx_description
1 polymer ?
#
loop_
_entity_poly.entity_id
_entity_poly.type
_entity_poly.pdbx_seq_one_letter_code
_entity_poly.pdbx_strand_id
1 'polypeptide(L)'
;MVKQLFPEARCQNWPPTAVQPMWKTVWETKSSCLREGVFRTTCDPRLIEALPPESHNARVAFLTPKSVSPEKMACVIHLAGTGDHSFERRLRLGGPLLKDNIATMVLESPYYGQRRPSMQHGSKLQCVSDLLLLGKATIDEARSLLYWLQNEAGYGKMGICGLSMGGVHAAMVGSLHPTPIATLPFLAPHSAVVPFCDGLYRHATAWDALRNDAATLAQDVTSLTEDTAQKSGITIEQVRERLRSVLSLTDVTRFPVPKNPQAVIFVGATDDGYIPKHSIMELQKAWPGSEVRWVTGGHVSSFFLHNDAFRKAIVDALDRL
;
A
#
# COMPACT_ATOMS: atom_id res chain seq x y z
N MET A 1 7.26 -20.12 -1.64
CA MET A 1 7.24 -18.64 -1.52
C MET A 1 6.06 -17.97 -2.23
N VAL A 2 5.82 -18.18 -3.55
CA VAL A 2 4.67 -17.57 -4.27
C VAL A 2 3.29 -17.93 -3.67
N LYS A 3 3.04 -19.21 -3.38
CA LYS A 3 1.83 -19.67 -2.66
C LYS A 3 1.79 -19.27 -1.17
N GLN A 4 2.89 -18.74 -0.61
CA GLN A 4 2.96 -18.35 0.81
C GLN A 4 2.71 -16.85 1.00
N LEU A 5 3.11 -16.01 0.05
CA LEU A 5 2.86 -14.56 0.12
C LEU A 5 1.46 -14.18 -0.36
N PHE A 6 0.95 -14.88 -1.39
CA PHE A 6 -0.41 -14.68 -1.94
C PHE A 6 -0.97 -16.02 -2.45
N PRO A 7 -1.35 -16.98 -1.57
CA PRO A 7 -2.10 -18.16 -2.00
C PRO A 7 -3.37 -17.73 -2.73
N GLU A 8 -3.76 -18.51 -3.76
CA GLU A 8 -4.90 -18.29 -4.65
C GLU A 8 -6.00 -17.44 -4.01
N ALA A 9 -6.15 -16.20 -4.50
CA ALA A 9 -6.94 -15.11 -3.95
C ALA A 9 -8.43 -15.48 -3.82
N ARG A 10 -8.78 -16.21 -2.76
CA ARG A 10 -10.13 -16.31 -2.22
C ARG A 10 -10.14 -15.58 -0.88
N CYS A 11 -11.27 -14.95 -0.57
CA CYS A 11 -11.57 -14.20 0.66
C CYS A 11 -11.42 -14.97 2.00
N GLN A 12 -10.54 -15.97 2.12
CA GLN A 12 -10.60 -16.97 3.19
C GLN A 12 -10.30 -16.45 4.59
N ASN A 13 -9.54 -15.35 4.75
CA ASN A 13 -9.22 -14.81 6.07
C ASN A 13 -10.02 -13.52 6.34
N TRP A 14 -11.36 -13.64 6.30
CA TRP A 14 -12.27 -12.66 6.89
C TRP A 14 -13.16 -13.36 7.95
N PRO A 15 -13.27 -12.85 9.19
CA PRO A 15 -12.66 -11.61 9.67
C PRO A 15 -11.12 -11.70 9.72
N PRO A 16 -10.41 -10.58 9.52
CA PRO A 16 -8.96 -10.53 9.71
C PRO A 16 -8.65 -10.59 11.22
N THR A 17 -7.37 -10.72 11.57
CA THR A 17 -6.94 -10.62 12.97
C THR A 17 -7.41 -9.30 13.56
N ALA A 18 -8.22 -9.35 14.63
CA ALA A 18 -8.71 -8.17 15.31
C ALA A 18 -7.56 -7.39 15.95
N VAL A 19 -7.69 -6.07 16.01
CA VAL A 19 -6.70 -5.17 16.60
C VAL A 19 -7.34 -4.32 17.68
N GLN A 20 -6.55 -4.00 18.70
CA GLN A 20 -6.92 -3.04 19.74
C GLN A 20 -5.80 -2.00 19.85
N PRO A 21 -5.83 -0.93 19.03
CA PRO A 21 -4.82 0.11 19.12
C PRO A 21 -4.85 0.79 20.48
N MET A 22 -3.69 0.89 21.13
CA MET A 22 -3.51 1.67 22.34
C MET A 22 -3.34 3.13 21.96
N TRP A 23 -4.30 3.97 22.33
CA TRP A 23 -4.37 5.37 21.90
C TRP A 23 -3.73 6.33 22.89
N LYS A 24 -3.00 7.31 22.37
CA LYS A 24 -2.57 8.52 23.04
C LYS A 24 -3.13 9.74 22.33
N THR A 25 -3.81 10.62 23.05
CA THR A 25 -4.25 11.91 22.49
C THR A 25 -3.03 12.81 22.26
N VAL A 26 -2.85 13.29 21.03
CA VAL A 26 -1.81 14.25 20.66
C VAL A 26 -2.30 15.66 20.91
N TRP A 27 -3.50 15.96 20.43
CA TRP A 27 -4.21 17.21 20.71
C TRP A 27 -5.71 17.02 20.57
N GLU A 28 -6.46 17.90 21.22
CA GLU A 28 -7.91 17.89 21.18
C GLU A 28 -8.45 19.32 21.18
N THR A 29 -9.53 19.53 20.42
CA THR A 29 -10.30 20.77 20.37
C THR A 29 -11.77 20.48 20.67
N LYS A 30 -12.63 21.50 20.65
CA LYS A 30 -14.08 21.31 20.80
C LYS A 30 -14.70 20.46 19.68
N SER A 31 -14.16 20.55 18.47
CA SER A 31 -14.74 19.94 17.26
C SER A 31 -13.96 18.74 16.72
N SER A 32 -12.68 18.60 17.06
CA SER A 32 -11.79 17.59 16.45
C SER A 32 -10.75 17.06 17.43
N CYS A 33 -10.28 15.84 17.22
CA CYS A 33 -9.26 15.17 18.02
C CYS A 33 -8.26 14.41 17.14
N LEU A 34 -6.96 14.54 17.45
CA LEU A 34 -5.90 13.71 16.89
C LEU A 34 -5.36 12.77 17.97
N ARG A 35 -5.41 11.48 17.69
CA ARG A 35 -4.80 10.42 18.50
C ARG A 35 -3.72 9.69 17.71
N GLU A 36 -2.69 9.23 18.39
CA GLU A 36 -1.75 8.25 17.85
C GLU A 36 -1.96 6.91 18.55
N GLY A 37 -2.00 5.83 17.77
CA GLY A 37 -2.27 4.48 18.20
C GLY A 37 -1.10 3.55 17.88
N VAL A 38 -0.88 2.57 18.73
CA VAL A 38 0.09 1.48 18.49
C VAL A 38 -0.59 0.14 18.74
N PHE A 39 -0.35 -0.83 17.86
CA PHE A 39 -0.79 -2.21 18.01
C PHE A 39 0.25 -3.17 17.43
N ARG A 40 0.24 -4.44 17.86
CA ARG A 40 1.09 -5.48 17.27
C ARG A 40 0.65 -5.72 15.83
N THR A 41 1.61 -5.83 14.90
CA THR A 41 1.30 -6.19 13.50
C THR A 41 0.47 -7.47 13.42
N THR A 42 -0.47 -7.54 12.48
CA THR A 42 -1.43 -8.64 12.33
C THR A 42 -0.95 -9.75 11.39
N CYS A 43 0.26 -9.61 10.86
CA CYS A 43 0.91 -10.60 10.03
C CYS A 43 1.05 -11.96 10.74
N ASP A 44 1.13 -13.03 9.95
CA ASP A 44 1.38 -14.36 10.50
C ASP A 44 2.79 -14.46 11.11
N PRO A 45 3.02 -15.41 12.05
CA PRO A 45 4.30 -15.51 12.77
C PRO A 45 5.54 -15.58 11.87
N ARG A 46 5.46 -16.28 10.73
CA ARG A 46 6.62 -16.40 9.81
C ARG A 46 6.97 -15.07 9.16
N LEU A 47 5.97 -14.24 8.87
CA LEU A 47 6.18 -12.91 8.30
C LEU A 47 6.73 -11.96 9.37
N ILE A 48 6.27 -12.08 10.62
CA ILE A 48 6.81 -11.32 11.76
C ILE A 48 8.29 -11.61 11.96
N GLU A 49 8.71 -12.88 11.87
CA GLU A 49 10.12 -13.27 11.97
C GLU A 49 10.99 -12.66 10.86
N ALA A 50 10.42 -12.45 9.68
CA ALA A 50 11.11 -11.83 8.54
C ALA A 50 11.10 -10.28 8.60
N LEU A 51 10.18 -9.68 9.36
CA LEU A 51 10.13 -8.23 9.52
C LEU A 51 11.23 -7.74 10.48
N PRO A 52 11.78 -6.54 10.23
CA PRO A 52 12.66 -5.91 11.20
C PRO A 52 11.90 -5.67 12.51
N PRO A 53 12.57 -5.78 13.68
CA PRO A 53 11.94 -5.59 14.99
C PRO A 53 11.17 -4.26 15.11
N GLU A 54 11.69 -3.19 14.50
CA GLU A 54 11.06 -1.86 14.48
C GLU A 54 9.69 -1.87 13.78
N SER A 55 9.44 -2.81 12.87
CA SER A 55 8.17 -2.96 12.15
C SER A 55 7.19 -3.92 12.82
N HIS A 56 7.55 -4.54 13.94
CA HIS A 56 6.68 -5.48 14.65
C HIS A 56 5.45 -4.82 15.29
N ASN A 57 5.53 -3.52 15.57
CA ASN A 57 4.40 -2.73 16.05
C ASN A 57 3.96 -1.78 14.94
N ALA A 58 2.70 -1.87 14.57
CA ALA A 58 2.06 -0.93 13.67
C ALA A 58 1.77 0.39 14.42
N ARG A 59 1.93 1.50 13.70
CA ARG A 59 1.65 2.85 14.22
C ARG A 59 0.63 3.54 13.33
N VAL A 60 -0.34 4.20 13.96
CA VAL A 60 -1.44 4.85 13.27
C VAL A 60 -1.72 6.22 13.88
N ALA A 61 -1.97 7.24 13.05
CA ALA A 61 -2.57 8.50 13.50
C ALA A 61 -4.04 8.53 13.12
N PHE A 62 -4.90 9.03 14.01
CA PHE A 62 -6.34 9.05 13.80
C PHE A 62 -6.90 10.43 14.12
N LEU A 63 -7.28 11.12 13.05
CA LEU A 63 -7.87 12.44 13.07
C LEU A 63 -9.38 12.31 12.89
N THR A 64 -10.13 12.74 13.90
CA THR A 64 -11.59 12.51 14.00
C THR A 64 -12.34 13.80 14.31
N PRO A 65 -13.54 14.01 13.74
CA PRO A 65 -14.47 15.01 14.27
C PRO A 65 -15.14 14.48 15.53
N LYS A 66 -15.52 15.37 16.45
CA LYS A 66 -16.15 15.05 17.75
C LYS A 66 -17.65 15.30 17.80
N SER A 67 -18.17 16.12 16.90
CA SER A 67 -19.56 16.58 16.95
C SER A 67 -20.55 15.62 16.28
N VAL A 68 -20.06 14.53 15.70
CA VAL A 68 -20.86 13.55 14.95
C VAL A 68 -20.50 12.16 15.43
N SER A 69 -21.53 11.32 15.57
CA SER A 69 -21.38 9.94 16.01
C SER A 69 -20.85 9.06 14.87
N PRO A 70 -20.02 8.03 15.14
CA PRO A 70 -19.35 7.23 14.11
C PRO A 70 -20.26 6.66 13.02
N GLU A 71 -21.47 6.25 13.37
CA GLU A 71 -22.44 5.67 12.44
C GLU A 71 -22.92 6.66 11.36
N LYS A 72 -22.74 7.96 11.59
CA LYS A 72 -23.02 9.04 10.64
C LYS A 72 -21.76 9.61 9.98
N MET A 73 -20.59 9.07 10.30
CA MET A 73 -19.31 9.48 9.75
C MET A 73 -18.80 8.48 8.71
N ALA A 74 -17.95 8.99 7.82
CA ALA A 74 -17.06 8.14 7.04
C ALA A 74 -15.66 8.11 7.70
N CYS A 75 -14.89 7.05 7.46
CA CYS A 75 -13.46 7.05 7.75
C CYS A 75 -12.65 6.51 6.57
N VAL A 76 -11.57 7.21 6.21
CA VAL A 76 -10.65 6.77 5.16
C VAL A 76 -9.29 6.46 5.75
N ILE A 77 -8.76 5.28 5.42
CA ILE A 77 -7.38 4.89 5.74
C ILE A 77 -6.44 5.40 4.64
N HIS A 78 -5.36 6.08 5.02
CA HIS A 78 -4.38 6.69 4.12
C HIS A 78 -3.04 5.94 4.18
N LEU A 79 -2.67 5.32 3.07
CA LEU A 79 -1.44 4.55 2.93
C LEU A 79 -0.30 5.39 2.32
N ALA A 80 0.91 5.19 2.82
CA ALA A 80 2.12 5.91 2.41
C ALA A 80 2.54 5.55 0.98
N GLY A 81 2.93 6.58 0.20
CA GLY A 81 3.77 6.38 -0.98
C GLY A 81 5.24 6.22 -0.63
N THR A 82 6.07 5.92 -1.62
CA THR A 82 7.52 5.75 -1.41
C THR A 82 8.14 7.01 -0.81
N GLY A 83 8.77 6.88 0.36
CA GLY A 83 9.40 8.01 1.08
C GLY A 83 8.45 8.87 1.94
N ASP A 84 7.16 8.55 2.02
CA ASP A 84 6.20 9.19 2.92
C ASP A 84 6.34 8.63 4.34
N HIS A 85 7.37 9.10 5.06
CA HIS A 85 7.83 8.48 6.30
C HIS A 85 6.92 8.68 7.52
N SER A 86 6.29 9.84 7.68
CA SER A 86 5.52 10.21 8.88
C SER A 86 4.04 10.43 8.55
N PHE A 87 3.22 10.76 9.55
CA PHE A 87 1.79 10.99 9.35
C PHE A 87 1.45 12.30 8.66
N GLU A 88 2.32 13.30 8.77
CA GLU A 88 1.98 14.72 8.59
C GLU A 88 1.36 15.02 7.23
N ARG A 89 1.96 14.51 6.16
CA ARG A 89 1.51 14.80 4.80
C ARG A 89 0.10 14.26 4.55
N ARG A 90 -0.18 13.04 5.02
CA ARG A 90 -1.49 12.39 4.85
C ARG A 90 -2.54 13.00 5.78
N LEU A 91 -2.13 13.46 6.97
CA LEU A 91 -2.99 14.28 7.83
C LEU A 91 -3.33 15.64 7.18
N ARG A 92 -2.38 16.29 6.47
CA ARG A 92 -2.67 17.52 5.71
C ARG A 92 -3.63 17.28 4.54
N LEU A 93 -3.56 16.11 3.90
CA LEU A 93 -4.51 15.72 2.86
C LEU A 93 -5.92 15.55 3.44
N GLY A 94 -6.03 14.80 4.55
CA GLY A 94 -7.31 14.42 5.14
C GLY A 94 -7.94 15.43 6.10
N GLY A 95 -7.15 16.33 6.69
CA GLY A 95 -7.63 17.33 7.66
C GLY A 95 -8.82 18.18 7.18
N PRO A 96 -8.79 18.71 5.93
CA PRO A 96 -9.92 19.44 5.38
C PRO A 96 -11.20 18.60 5.21
N LEU A 97 -11.12 17.26 5.17
CA LEU A 97 -12.28 16.37 5.02
C LEU A 97 -13.12 16.26 6.32
N LEU A 98 -12.59 16.75 7.45
CA LEU A 98 -13.34 16.80 8.71
C LEU A 98 -14.62 17.62 8.60
N LYS A 99 -14.64 18.65 7.74
CA LYS A 99 -15.82 19.49 7.49
C LYS A 99 -16.99 18.70 6.85
N ASP A 100 -16.65 17.59 6.20
CA ASP A 100 -17.57 16.71 5.51
C ASP A 100 -17.90 15.46 6.37
N ASN A 101 -17.55 15.47 7.66
CA ASN A 101 -17.69 14.35 8.60
C ASN A 101 -16.91 13.09 8.19
N ILE A 102 -15.77 13.27 7.53
CA ILE A 102 -14.87 12.20 7.12
C ILE A 102 -13.64 12.20 8.03
N ALA A 103 -13.52 11.17 8.86
CA ALA A 103 -12.33 10.93 9.68
C ALA A 103 -11.17 10.40 8.83
N THR A 104 -9.95 10.74 9.22
CA THR A 104 -8.71 10.34 8.53
C THR A 104 -7.87 9.45 9.44
N MET A 105 -7.62 8.22 9.02
CA MET A 105 -6.71 7.30 9.68
C MET A 105 -5.45 7.11 8.83
N VAL A 106 -4.26 7.35 9.38
CA VAL A 106 -2.99 7.29 8.64
C VAL A 106 -2.13 6.17 9.20
N LEU A 107 -1.88 5.14 8.40
CA LEU A 107 -1.03 4.00 8.78
C LEU A 107 0.43 4.29 8.40
N GLU A 108 1.36 4.28 9.36
CA GLU A 108 2.80 4.36 9.08
C GLU A 108 3.25 3.00 8.53
N SER A 109 3.74 2.96 7.29
CA SER A 109 4.19 1.72 6.66
C SER A 109 5.39 1.10 7.41
N PRO A 110 5.52 -0.24 7.41
CA PRO A 110 6.76 -0.89 7.77
C PRO A 110 7.94 -0.28 7.01
N TYR A 111 9.15 -0.32 7.60
CA TYR A 111 10.36 0.28 7.05
C TYR A 111 10.39 1.82 6.93
N TYR A 112 9.34 2.54 7.37
CA TYR A 112 9.27 4.00 7.33
C TYR A 112 9.11 4.62 8.72
N GLY A 113 9.52 5.88 8.86
CA GLY A 113 9.34 6.64 10.10
C GLY A 113 9.96 5.92 11.29
N GLN A 114 9.16 5.68 12.34
CA GLN A 114 9.61 4.96 13.54
C GLN A 114 9.71 3.44 13.33
N ARG A 115 9.20 2.92 12.21
CA ARG A 115 9.25 1.49 11.83
C ARG A 115 10.43 1.17 10.92
N ARG A 116 11.33 2.13 10.67
CA ARG A 116 12.49 1.99 9.79
C ARG A 116 13.66 1.31 10.51
N PRO A 117 14.28 0.26 9.93
CA PRO A 117 15.51 -0.33 10.47
C PRO A 117 16.64 0.69 10.59
N SER A 118 17.45 0.58 11.63
CA SER A 118 18.59 1.49 11.88
C SER A 118 19.57 1.58 10.70
N MET A 119 19.82 0.46 10.01
CA MET A 119 20.74 0.38 8.86
C MET A 119 20.13 0.91 7.55
N GLN A 120 18.84 1.23 7.51
CA GLN A 120 18.18 1.72 6.30
C GLN A 120 18.36 3.23 6.12
N HIS A 121 18.84 3.63 4.94
CA HIS A 121 18.97 5.05 4.60
C HIS A 121 17.76 5.56 3.82
N GLY A 122 16.99 6.45 4.44
CA GLY A 122 15.78 7.01 3.83
C GLY A 122 14.76 5.91 3.49
N SER A 123 14.26 5.93 2.25
CA SER A 123 13.31 4.96 1.70
C SER A 123 13.94 3.83 0.87
N LYS A 124 15.28 3.76 0.83
CA LYS A 124 16.00 2.71 0.10
C LYS A 124 15.98 1.42 0.91
N LEU A 125 15.16 0.47 0.49
CA LEU A 125 15.11 -0.86 1.09
C LEU A 125 16.42 -1.62 0.85
N GLN A 126 16.81 -2.48 1.78
CA GLN A 126 18.06 -3.23 1.70
C GLN A 126 17.92 -4.44 0.76
N CYS A 127 16.77 -5.10 0.82
CA CYS A 127 16.50 -6.31 0.04
C CYS A 127 15.22 -6.18 -0.79
N VAL A 128 15.12 -6.94 -1.89
CA VAL A 128 13.87 -7.05 -2.67
C VAL A 128 12.75 -7.66 -1.83
N SER A 129 13.07 -8.58 -0.93
CA SER A 129 12.12 -9.18 0.01
C SER A 129 11.45 -8.14 0.91
N ASP A 130 12.18 -7.10 1.33
CA ASP A 130 11.63 -6.04 2.18
C ASP A 130 10.47 -5.31 1.50
N LEU A 131 10.50 -5.17 0.16
CA LEU A 131 9.41 -4.54 -0.58
C LEU A 131 8.12 -5.35 -0.47
N LEU A 132 8.23 -6.68 -0.53
CA LEU A 132 7.08 -7.58 -0.41
C LEU A 132 6.58 -7.65 1.04
N LEU A 133 7.49 -7.68 2.01
CA LEU A 133 7.16 -7.66 3.44
C LEU A 133 6.45 -6.36 3.82
N LEU A 134 6.97 -5.21 3.36
CA LEU A 134 6.36 -3.90 3.52
C LEU A 134 4.92 -3.92 2.98
N GLY A 135 4.74 -4.37 1.74
CA GLY A 135 3.44 -4.40 1.10
C GLY A 135 2.45 -5.32 1.82
N LYS A 136 2.86 -6.56 2.12
CA LYS A 136 1.99 -7.54 2.78
C LYS A 136 1.56 -7.08 4.17
N ALA A 137 2.48 -6.57 4.98
CA ALA A 137 2.16 -6.07 6.31
C ALA A 137 1.26 -4.82 6.26
N THR A 138 1.52 -3.90 5.33
CA THR A 138 0.64 -2.73 5.13
C THR A 138 -0.80 -3.16 4.78
N ILE A 139 -0.95 -4.15 3.89
CA ILE A 139 -2.25 -4.66 3.45
C ILE A 139 -2.99 -5.36 4.61
N ASP A 140 -2.32 -6.24 5.36
CA ASP A 140 -2.94 -6.96 6.48
C ASP A 140 -3.36 -6.02 7.61
N GLU A 141 -2.48 -5.08 7.98
CA GLU A 141 -2.77 -4.09 9.02
C GLU A 141 -3.93 -3.18 8.61
N ALA A 142 -3.97 -2.74 7.35
CA ALA A 142 -5.08 -1.93 6.84
C ALA A 142 -6.42 -2.69 6.84
N ARG A 143 -6.41 -3.99 6.48
CA ARG A 143 -7.61 -4.84 6.56
C ARG A 143 -8.11 -4.98 7.99
N SER A 144 -7.21 -5.19 8.95
CA SER A 144 -7.55 -5.25 10.37
C SER A 144 -8.09 -3.92 10.91
N LEU A 145 -7.53 -2.79 10.47
CA LEU A 145 -8.03 -1.46 10.83
C LEU A 145 -9.42 -1.17 10.24
N LEU A 146 -9.69 -1.58 8.99
CA LEU A 146 -11.04 -1.49 8.42
C LEU A 146 -12.04 -2.35 9.20
N TYR A 147 -11.64 -3.56 9.59
CA TYR A 147 -12.48 -4.42 10.44
C TYR A 147 -12.77 -3.76 11.81
N TRP A 148 -11.75 -3.15 12.43
CA TRP A 148 -11.92 -2.40 13.68
C TRP A 148 -12.83 -1.18 13.50
N LEU A 149 -12.67 -0.41 12.42
CA LEU A 149 -13.52 0.75 12.11
C LEU A 149 -14.99 0.36 12.00
N GLN A 150 -15.27 -0.79 11.37
CA GLN A 150 -16.61 -1.30 11.18
C GLN A 150 -17.23 -1.86 12.47
N ASN A 151 -16.53 -2.78 13.14
CA ASN A 151 -17.14 -3.63 14.18
C ASN A 151 -16.95 -3.07 15.59
N GLU A 152 -15.87 -2.34 15.84
CA GLU A 152 -15.55 -1.82 17.17
C GLU A 152 -15.85 -0.32 17.26
N ALA A 153 -15.44 0.46 16.25
CA ALA A 153 -15.65 1.90 16.25
C ALA A 153 -17.00 2.34 15.66
N GLY A 154 -17.67 1.47 14.88
CA GLY A 154 -19.03 1.69 14.38
C GLY A 154 -19.17 2.71 13.24
N TYR A 155 -18.17 2.87 12.37
CA TYR A 155 -18.24 3.81 11.25
C TYR A 155 -19.27 3.41 10.18
N GLY A 156 -20.08 4.37 9.72
CA GLY A 156 -21.14 4.12 8.74
C GLY A 156 -20.62 3.88 7.32
N LYS A 157 -19.60 4.64 6.90
CA LYS A 157 -18.91 4.46 5.60
C LYS A 157 -17.42 4.33 5.80
N MET A 158 -16.76 3.56 4.95
CA MET A 158 -15.31 3.38 4.99
C MET A 158 -14.69 3.53 3.62
N GLY A 159 -13.43 3.95 3.61
CA GLY A 159 -12.62 3.98 2.41
C GLY A 159 -11.16 3.70 2.69
N ILE A 160 -10.43 3.45 1.61
CA ILE A 160 -8.98 3.36 1.63
C ILE A 160 -8.39 4.11 0.45
N CYS A 161 -7.38 4.91 0.73
CA CYS A 161 -6.64 5.64 -0.29
C CYS A 161 -5.14 5.49 -0.08
N GLY A 162 -4.37 5.76 -1.14
CA GLY A 162 -2.93 5.77 -1.04
C GLY A 162 -2.30 6.32 -2.30
N LEU A 163 -1.06 6.76 -2.18
CA LEU A 163 -0.32 7.37 -3.28
C LEU A 163 0.80 6.46 -3.76
N SER A 164 0.97 6.34 -5.08
CA SER A 164 2.05 5.54 -5.68
C SER A 164 2.03 4.10 -5.15
N MET A 165 3.10 3.63 -4.51
CA MET A 165 3.13 2.36 -3.78
C MET A 165 1.94 2.16 -2.84
N GLY A 166 1.57 3.19 -2.06
CA GLY A 166 0.40 3.13 -1.17
C GLY A 166 -0.92 2.98 -1.93
N GLY A 167 -0.99 3.49 -3.16
CA GLY A 167 -2.16 3.32 -4.03
C GLY A 167 -2.30 1.89 -4.52
N VAL A 168 -1.19 1.22 -4.85
CA VAL A 168 -1.17 -0.23 -5.15
C VAL A 168 -1.74 -1.02 -3.96
N HIS A 169 -1.27 -0.73 -2.74
CA HIS A 169 -1.78 -1.39 -1.53
C HIS A 169 -3.26 -1.07 -1.27
N ALA A 170 -3.69 0.18 -1.47
CA ALA A 170 -5.09 0.57 -1.32
C ALA A 170 -5.99 -0.19 -2.30
N ALA A 171 -5.53 -0.35 -3.54
CA ALA A 171 -6.22 -1.12 -4.57
C ALA A 171 -6.38 -2.59 -4.13
N MET A 172 -5.30 -3.24 -3.66
CA MET A 172 -5.36 -4.61 -3.16
C MET A 172 -6.29 -4.77 -1.96
N VAL A 173 -6.25 -3.84 -1.00
CA VAL A 173 -7.13 -3.88 0.18
C VAL A 173 -8.59 -3.73 -0.23
N GLY A 174 -8.91 -2.75 -1.09
CA GLY A 174 -10.28 -2.50 -1.58
C GLY A 174 -10.86 -3.66 -2.37
N SER A 175 -10.05 -4.25 -3.24
CA SER A 175 -10.40 -5.47 -3.99
C SER A 175 -10.72 -6.66 -3.08
N LEU A 176 -9.94 -6.86 -2.02
CA LEU A 176 -10.09 -7.99 -1.11
C LEU A 176 -11.10 -7.75 0.04
N HIS A 177 -11.73 -6.58 0.10
CA HIS A 177 -12.70 -6.28 1.17
C HIS A 177 -14.04 -6.98 0.89
N PRO A 178 -14.71 -7.57 1.90
CA PRO A 178 -15.92 -8.37 1.67
C PRO A 178 -17.17 -7.53 1.39
N THR A 179 -17.19 -6.27 1.79
CA THR A 179 -18.29 -5.32 1.58
C THR A 179 -17.83 -4.15 0.68
N PRO A 180 -18.77 -3.33 0.15
CA PRO A 180 -18.42 -2.11 -0.55
C PRO A 180 -17.65 -1.11 0.34
N ILE A 181 -16.49 -0.65 -0.12
CA ILE A 181 -15.76 0.50 0.43
C ILE A 181 -15.22 1.38 -0.69
N ALA A 182 -15.05 2.67 -0.41
CA ALA A 182 -14.45 3.60 -1.34
C ALA A 182 -12.97 3.25 -1.52
N THR A 183 -12.52 3.05 -2.76
CA THR A 183 -11.13 2.60 -3.04
C THR A 183 -10.45 3.60 -3.96
N LEU A 184 -9.36 4.20 -3.49
CA LEU A 184 -8.78 5.38 -4.13
C LEU A 184 -7.26 5.25 -4.35
N PRO A 185 -6.83 4.56 -5.42
CA PRO A 185 -5.43 4.50 -5.81
C PRO A 185 -5.04 5.80 -6.54
N PHE A 186 -4.17 6.59 -5.92
CA PHE A 186 -3.66 7.83 -6.50
C PHE A 186 -2.26 7.61 -7.04
N LEU A 187 -2.02 8.02 -8.28
CA LEU A 187 -0.72 7.93 -8.96
C LEU A 187 -0.13 6.52 -8.90
N ALA A 188 -0.97 5.49 -8.96
CA ALA A 188 -0.57 4.11 -8.71
C ALA A 188 -0.38 3.34 -10.03
N PRO A 189 0.71 2.58 -10.19
CA PRO A 189 0.81 1.62 -11.28
C PRO A 189 -0.09 0.41 -11.02
N HIS A 190 -0.34 -0.38 -12.07
CA HIS A 190 -0.96 -1.69 -11.93
C HIS A 190 -0.06 -2.69 -11.18
N SER A 191 1.27 -2.52 -11.21
CA SER A 191 2.25 -3.41 -10.56
C SER A 191 3.55 -2.68 -10.24
N ALA A 192 4.30 -3.15 -9.25
CA ALA A 192 5.69 -2.73 -8.99
C ALA A 192 6.64 -3.05 -10.16
N VAL A 193 6.28 -3.98 -11.06
CA VAL A 193 7.04 -4.23 -12.31
C VAL A 193 7.21 -2.94 -13.11
N VAL A 194 6.18 -2.10 -13.15
CA VAL A 194 6.17 -0.87 -13.96
C VAL A 194 7.30 0.08 -13.57
N PRO A 195 7.43 0.55 -12.31
CA PRO A 195 8.53 1.45 -11.97
C PRO A 195 9.91 0.76 -11.92
N PHE A 196 9.99 -0.51 -11.48
CA PHE A 196 11.28 -1.20 -11.22
C PHE A 196 11.91 -1.87 -12.45
N CYS A 197 11.11 -2.46 -13.34
CA CYS A 197 11.61 -3.17 -14.51
C CYS A 197 11.53 -2.31 -15.77
N ASP A 198 10.41 -1.63 -15.97
CA ASP A 198 10.11 -0.89 -17.20
C ASP A 198 10.34 0.62 -17.07
N GLY A 199 10.34 1.13 -15.83
CA GLY A 199 10.33 2.55 -15.50
C GLY A 199 11.67 3.08 -14.99
N LEU A 200 11.62 4.21 -14.28
CA LEU A 200 12.81 4.96 -13.87
C LEU A 200 13.69 4.20 -12.86
N TYR A 201 13.10 3.37 -11.99
CA TYR A 201 13.88 2.65 -10.98
C TYR A 201 14.75 1.54 -11.58
N ARG A 202 14.58 1.17 -12.85
CA ARG A 202 15.52 0.27 -13.53
C ARG A 202 16.95 0.82 -13.56
N HIS A 203 17.13 2.14 -13.48
CA HIS A 203 18.47 2.77 -13.46
C HIS A 203 19.02 2.90 -12.03
N ALA A 204 18.17 2.79 -11.03
CA ALA A 204 18.54 2.90 -9.61
C ALA A 204 18.66 1.54 -8.91
N THR A 205 18.20 0.46 -9.56
CA THR A 205 18.24 -0.90 -9.02
C THR A 205 19.68 -1.42 -9.04
N ALA A 206 20.15 -1.98 -7.92
CA ALA A 206 21.49 -2.52 -7.76
C ALA A 206 21.65 -3.89 -8.44
N TRP A 207 21.61 -3.91 -9.78
CA TRP A 207 21.55 -5.16 -10.55
C TRP A 207 22.74 -6.09 -10.35
N ASP A 208 23.95 -5.54 -10.19
CA ASP A 208 25.13 -6.35 -9.92
C ASP A 208 25.06 -7.04 -8.55
N ALA A 209 24.52 -6.37 -7.54
CA ALA A 209 24.30 -6.98 -6.22
C ALA A 209 23.29 -8.12 -6.33
N LEU A 210 22.16 -7.90 -7.01
CA LEU A 210 21.16 -8.95 -7.23
C LEU A 210 21.70 -10.13 -8.04
N ARG A 211 22.60 -9.89 -9.01
CA ARG A 211 23.28 -10.95 -9.75
C ARG A 211 24.20 -11.76 -8.85
N ASN A 212 24.98 -11.09 -8.00
CA ASN A 212 25.89 -11.76 -7.07
C ASN A 212 25.10 -12.60 -6.06
N ASP A 213 24.03 -12.07 -5.47
CA ASP A 213 23.15 -12.82 -4.57
C ASP A 213 22.53 -14.04 -5.26
N ALA A 214 22.07 -13.88 -6.50
CA ALA A 214 21.55 -15.00 -7.28
C ALA A 214 22.61 -16.08 -7.53
N ALA A 215 23.86 -15.68 -7.81
CA ALA A 215 24.95 -16.61 -8.08
C ALA A 215 25.32 -17.42 -6.82
N THR A 216 25.37 -16.77 -5.66
CA THR A 216 25.60 -17.44 -4.37
C THR A 216 24.49 -18.46 -4.07
N LEU A 217 23.22 -18.07 -4.25
CA LEU A 217 22.09 -18.99 -4.05
C LEU A 217 22.12 -20.19 -5.01
N ALA A 218 22.56 -20.00 -6.25
CA ALA A 218 22.69 -21.10 -7.20
C ALA A 218 23.82 -22.06 -6.80
N GLN A 219 24.93 -21.55 -6.26
CA GLN A 219 26.04 -22.36 -5.75
C GLN A 219 25.62 -23.22 -4.54
N ASP A 220 24.85 -22.65 -3.61
CA ASP A 220 24.32 -23.36 -2.43
C ASP A 220 23.35 -24.50 -2.79
N VAL A 221 22.66 -24.40 -3.93
CA VAL A 221 21.77 -25.46 -4.43
C VAL A 221 22.57 -26.53 -5.17
N THR A 222 23.58 -26.14 -5.96
CA THR A 222 24.41 -27.09 -6.72
C THR A 222 25.40 -27.89 -5.86
N SER A 223 25.75 -27.41 -4.66
CA SER A 223 26.58 -28.17 -3.71
C SER A 223 25.86 -29.39 -3.12
N LEU A 224 24.56 -29.55 -3.38
CA LEU A 224 23.75 -30.71 -3.01
C LEU A 224 23.53 -31.72 -4.16
N THR A 225 23.98 -31.40 -5.37
CA THR A 225 23.87 -32.29 -6.54
C THR A 225 25.17 -32.23 -7.34
N GLU A 226 26.07 -33.18 -7.12
CA GLU A 226 27.19 -33.43 -8.01
C GLU A 226 26.67 -33.92 -9.36
N ASP A 227 26.38 -33.00 -10.28
CA ASP A 227 26.59 -33.32 -11.68
C ASP A 227 26.89 -32.10 -12.56
N THR A 228 27.88 -32.32 -13.40
CA THR A 228 28.52 -31.38 -14.33
C THR A 228 27.59 -30.93 -15.45
N ALA A 229 27.23 -29.64 -15.50
CA ALA A 229 27.25 -28.76 -16.69
C ALA A 229 26.32 -27.54 -16.53
N GLN A 230 26.84 -26.41 -16.01
CA GLN A 230 26.49 -25.07 -16.53
C GLN A 230 27.47 -24.02 -15.97
N LYS A 231 28.69 -23.92 -16.54
CA LYS A 231 29.63 -22.80 -16.28
C LYS A 231 29.23 -21.51 -17.03
N SER A 232 27.93 -21.25 -17.19
CA SER A 232 27.46 -19.91 -17.57
C SER A 232 26.99 -19.22 -16.30
N GLY A 233 27.75 -18.25 -15.81
CA GLY A 233 27.33 -17.44 -14.67
C GLY A 233 25.96 -16.80 -14.94
N ILE A 234 25.22 -16.50 -13.87
CA ILE A 234 23.88 -15.90 -13.97
C ILE A 234 23.98 -14.56 -14.70
N THR A 235 23.21 -14.37 -15.77
CA THR A 235 23.23 -13.15 -16.57
C THR A 235 22.35 -12.06 -15.95
N ILE A 236 22.57 -10.81 -16.36
CA ILE A 236 21.77 -9.68 -15.87
C ILE A 236 20.32 -9.76 -16.35
N GLU A 237 20.09 -10.34 -17.53
CA GLU A 237 18.77 -10.60 -18.09
C GLU A 237 18.00 -11.61 -17.23
N GLN A 238 18.66 -12.69 -16.79
CA GLN A 238 18.05 -13.68 -15.90
C GLN A 238 17.64 -13.06 -14.55
N VAL A 239 18.47 -12.16 -14.01
CA VAL A 239 18.17 -11.45 -12.76
C VAL A 239 16.99 -10.49 -12.94
N ARG A 240 16.93 -9.77 -14.07
CA ARG A 240 15.80 -8.90 -14.41
C ARG A 240 14.50 -9.67 -14.52
N GLU A 241 14.52 -10.82 -15.20
CA GLU A 241 13.34 -11.67 -15.34
C GLU A 241 12.90 -12.26 -13.99
N ARG A 242 13.85 -12.67 -13.15
CA ARG A 242 13.55 -13.11 -11.78
C ARG A 242 12.89 -11.98 -10.98
N LEU A 243 13.41 -10.76 -11.03
CA LEU A 243 12.80 -9.61 -10.35
C LEU A 243 11.40 -9.33 -10.90
N ARG A 244 11.22 -9.32 -12.22
CA ARG A 244 9.90 -9.14 -12.86
C ARG A 244 8.91 -10.19 -12.37
N SER A 245 9.29 -11.47 -12.36
CA SER A 245 8.46 -12.57 -11.87
C SER A 245 8.04 -12.36 -10.42
N VAL A 246 8.97 -11.95 -9.55
CA VAL A 246 8.68 -11.65 -8.13
C VAL A 246 7.74 -10.45 -7.98
N LEU A 247 8.01 -9.36 -8.70
CA LEU A 247 7.19 -8.14 -8.61
C LEU A 247 5.81 -8.30 -9.28
N SER A 248 5.64 -9.26 -10.18
CA SER A 248 4.33 -9.58 -10.79
C SER A 248 3.29 -10.05 -9.76
N LEU A 249 3.71 -10.43 -8.55
CA LEU A 249 2.83 -10.71 -7.41
C LEU A 249 2.06 -9.46 -6.95
N THR A 250 2.57 -8.27 -7.28
CA THR A 250 1.94 -6.99 -6.95
C THR A 250 0.98 -6.49 -8.04
N ASP A 251 0.74 -7.30 -9.08
CA ASP A 251 -0.14 -6.92 -10.17
C ASP A 251 -1.62 -6.97 -9.75
N VAL A 252 -2.17 -5.77 -9.55
CA VAL A 252 -3.54 -5.52 -9.11
C VAL A 252 -4.56 -6.03 -10.13
N THR A 253 -4.21 -6.15 -11.41
CA THR A 253 -5.15 -6.67 -12.43
C THR A 253 -5.51 -8.14 -12.20
N ARG A 254 -4.72 -8.85 -11.38
CA ARG A 254 -4.93 -10.25 -10.99
C ARG A 254 -5.79 -10.41 -9.74
N PHE A 255 -6.17 -9.30 -9.11
CA PHE A 255 -7.03 -9.28 -7.92
C PHE A 255 -8.51 -9.21 -8.33
N PRO A 256 -9.43 -9.71 -7.48
CA PRO A 256 -10.86 -9.68 -7.80
C PRO A 256 -11.37 -8.25 -8.00
N VAL A 257 -12.43 -8.11 -8.79
CA VAL A 257 -13.11 -6.82 -8.93
C VAL A 257 -13.67 -6.39 -7.56
N PRO A 258 -13.44 -5.14 -7.09
CA PRO A 258 -14.00 -4.63 -5.85
C PRO A 258 -15.53 -4.76 -5.81
N LYS A 259 -16.10 -4.89 -4.61
CA LYS A 259 -17.55 -5.15 -4.44
C LYS A 259 -18.45 -4.07 -5.05
N ASN A 260 -17.98 -2.83 -5.09
CA ASN A 260 -18.63 -1.75 -5.80
C ASN A 260 -17.58 -0.99 -6.64
N PRO A 261 -17.39 -1.38 -7.92
CA PRO A 261 -16.43 -0.72 -8.81
C PRO A 261 -16.72 0.77 -9.03
N GLN A 262 -17.99 1.20 -8.92
CA GLN A 262 -18.35 2.61 -9.07
C GLN A 262 -17.72 3.47 -7.97
N ALA A 263 -17.53 2.92 -6.76
CA ALA A 263 -16.83 3.58 -5.66
C ALA A 263 -15.30 3.50 -5.76
N VAL A 264 -14.77 3.10 -6.92
CA VAL A 264 -13.33 3.08 -7.21
C VAL A 264 -12.98 4.24 -8.14
N ILE A 265 -12.08 5.11 -7.68
CA ILE A 265 -11.60 6.25 -8.48
C ILE A 265 -10.07 6.22 -8.51
N PHE A 266 -9.52 5.95 -9.68
CA PHE A 266 -8.10 6.11 -9.96
C PHE A 266 -7.81 7.58 -10.29
N VAL A 267 -6.77 8.15 -9.68
CA VAL A 267 -6.30 9.49 -10.05
C VAL A 267 -4.89 9.38 -10.62
N GLY A 268 -4.76 9.56 -11.93
CA GLY A 268 -3.49 9.56 -12.66
C GLY A 268 -2.96 10.95 -12.94
N ALA A 269 -1.68 11.05 -13.30
CA ALA A 269 -1.05 12.29 -13.73
C ALA A 269 -0.74 12.25 -15.25
N THR A 270 -0.89 13.38 -15.94
CA THR A 270 -0.78 13.43 -17.41
C THR A 270 0.63 13.27 -17.94
N ASP A 271 1.63 13.66 -17.16
CA ASP A 271 3.05 13.73 -17.55
C ASP A 271 3.92 12.97 -16.55
N ASP A 272 3.38 11.87 -16.04
CA ASP A 272 3.99 11.05 -15.00
C ASP A 272 5.18 10.24 -15.55
N GLY A 273 6.39 10.63 -15.14
CA GLY A 273 7.64 9.95 -15.52
C GLY A 273 7.91 8.62 -14.79
N TYR A 274 7.12 8.27 -13.78
CA TYR A 274 7.21 6.99 -13.07
C TYR A 274 6.14 6.01 -13.54
N ILE A 275 4.90 6.50 -13.67
CA ILE A 275 3.71 5.68 -13.90
C ILE A 275 3.07 6.07 -15.25
N PRO A 276 3.27 5.28 -16.31
CA PRO A 276 2.72 5.58 -17.61
C PRO A 276 1.19 5.44 -17.62
N LYS A 277 0.51 6.25 -18.46
CA LYS A 277 -0.96 6.26 -18.59
C LYS A 277 -1.57 4.88 -18.82
N HIS A 278 -0.92 4.04 -19.64
CA HIS A 278 -1.44 2.71 -19.95
C HIS A 278 -1.60 1.83 -18.69
N SER A 279 -0.74 2.01 -17.69
CA SER A 279 -0.79 1.23 -16.45
C SER A 279 -2.07 1.52 -15.66
N ILE A 280 -2.52 2.77 -15.64
CA ILE A 280 -3.80 3.16 -15.02
C ILE A 280 -4.98 2.67 -15.87
N MET A 281 -4.85 2.66 -17.19
CA MET A 281 -5.89 2.12 -18.07
C MET A 281 -6.04 0.60 -17.92
N GLU A 282 -4.96 -0.14 -17.66
CA GLU A 282 -5.01 -1.57 -17.34
C GLU A 282 -5.76 -1.84 -16.04
N LEU A 283 -5.55 -1.01 -15.02
CA LEU A 283 -6.33 -1.07 -13.78
C LEU A 283 -7.83 -0.86 -14.04
N GLN A 284 -8.18 0.18 -14.79
CA GLN A 284 -9.59 0.46 -15.09
C GLN A 284 -10.23 -0.62 -15.97
N LYS A 285 -9.48 -1.18 -16.93
CA LYS A 285 -9.93 -2.31 -17.73
C LYS A 285 -10.16 -3.56 -16.88
N ALA A 286 -9.30 -3.83 -15.89
CA ALA A 286 -9.45 -4.95 -14.98
C ALA A 286 -10.68 -4.79 -14.08
N TRP A 287 -11.03 -3.56 -13.70
CA TRP A 287 -12.17 -3.24 -12.83
C TRP A 287 -13.23 -2.41 -13.56
N PRO A 288 -14.03 -3.04 -14.44
CA PRO A 288 -15.06 -2.34 -15.20
C PRO A 288 -16.07 -1.65 -14.27
N GLY A 289 -16.38 -0.39 -14.59
CA GLY A 289 -17.24 0.48 -13.75
C GLY A 289 -16.46 1.42 -12.83
N SER A 290 -15.15 1.25 -12.69
CA SER A 290 -14.29 2.24 -12.04
C SER A 290 -14.06 3.49 -12.90
N GLU A 291 -13.77 4.60 -12.23
CA GLU A 291 -13.49 5.89 -12.86
C GLU A 291 -11.98 6.18 -12.89
N VAL A 292 -11.50 6.82 -13.97
CA VAL A 292 -10.17 7.40 -14.03
C VAL A 292 -10.29 8.92 -14.12
N ARG A 293 -9.61 9.62 -13.23
CA ARG A 293 -9.41 11.06 -13.27
C ARG A 293 -7.96 11.38 -13.57
N TRP A 294 -7.74 12.46 -14.30
CA TRP A 294 -6.40 12.92 -14.66
C TRP A 294 -6.13 14.29 -14.05
N VAL A 295 -4.94 14.45 -13.49
CA VAL A 295 -4.42 15.75 -13.03
C VAL A 295 -3.19 16.13 -13.86
N THR A 296 -3.02 17.43 -14.11
CA THR A 296 -1.93 17.90 -14.96
C THR A 296 -0.58 17.91 -14.22
N GLY A 297 0.46 17.36 -14.84
CA GLY A 297 1.83 17.39 -14.31
C GLY A 297 2.45 16.01 -14.15
N GLY A 298 3.64 15.96 -13.54
CA GLY A 298 4.37 14.72 -13.27
C GLY A 298 4.03 14.10 -11.92
N HIS A 299 4.64 12.95 -11.61
CA HIS A 299 4.37 12.19 -10.39
C HIS A 299 4.55 13.05 -9.13
N VAL A 300 5.74 13.64 -8.98
CA VAL A 300 6.13 14.38 -7.77
C VAL A 300 5.35 15.70 -7.68
N SER A 301 5.20 16.44 -8.79
CA SER A 301 4.43 17.68 -8.77
C SER A 301 2.96 17.41 -8.42
N SER A 302 2.36 16.37 -9.01
CA SER A 302 0.96 16.01 -8.74
C SER A 302 0.75 15.57 -7.31
N PHE A 303 1.71 14.83 -6.76
CA PHE A 303 1.74 14.43 -5.36
C PHE A 303 1.69 15.62 -4.40
N PHE A 304 2.24 16.79 -4.73
CA PHE A 304 2.21 17.97 -3.85
C PHE A 304 1.09 18.97 -4.17
N LEU A 305 0.73 19.12 -5.45
CA LEU A 305 -0.11 20.23 -5.91
C LEU A 305 -1.59 19.88 -6.04
N HIS A 306 -1.96 18.60 -6.18
CA HIS A 306 -3.33 18.19 -6.52
C HIS A 306 -4.13 17.62 -5.35
N ASN A 307 -3.87 18.08 -4.13
CA ASN A 307 -4.58 17.62 -2.93
C ASN A 307 -6.10 17.85 -3.01
N ASP A 308 -6.57 18.92 -3.67
CA ASP A 308 -8.00 19.16 -3.88
C ASP A 308 -8.65 18.10 -4.77
N ALA A 309 -7.96 17.67 -5.83
CA ALA A 309 -8.46 16.60 -6.70
C ALA A 309 -8.55 15.27 -5.95
N PHE A 310 -7.54 14.94 -5.11
CA PHE A 310 -7.56 13.75 -4.27
C PHE A 310 -8.69 13.79 -3.24
N ARG A 311 -8.90 14.93 -2.56
CA ARG A 311 -10.01 15.11 -1.62
C ARG A 311 -11.37 14.97 -2.31
N LYS A 312 -11.53 15.60 -3.48
CA LYS A 312 -12.78 15.48 -4.26
C LYS A 312 -13.05 14.03 -4.67
N ALA A 313 -12.01 13.29 -5.08
CA ALA A 313 -12.17 11.86 -5.36
C ALA A 313 -12.63 11.09 -4.12
N ILE A 314 -12.06 11.37 -2.94
CA ILE A 314 -12.47 10.73 -1.68
C ILE A 314 -13.96 10.96 -1.40
N VAL A 315 -14.42 12.21 -1.45
CA VAL A 315 -15.83 12.56 -1.22
C VAL A 315 -16.72 11.86 -2.25
N ASP A 316 -16.44 12.03 -3.55
CA ASP A 316 -17.27 11.48 -4.61
C ASP A 316 -17.32 9.94 -4.57
N ALA A 317 -16.27 9.25 -4.11
CA ALA A 317 -16.25 7.80 -3.97
C ALA A 317 -17.07 7.32 -2.76
N LEU A 318 -17.03 8.06 -1.64
CA LEU A 318 -17.85 7.76 -0.45
C LEU A 318 -19.34 8.01 -0.71
N ASP A 319 -19.69 8.98 -1.55
CA ASP A 319 -21.07 9.26 -1.96
C ASP A 319 -21.68 8.14 -2.81
N ARG A 320 -20.85 7.25 -3.39
CA ARG A 320 -21.28 6.08 -4.17
C ARG A 320 -21.51 4.82 -3.33
N LEU A 321 -21.28 4.90 -2.01
CA LEU A 321 -21.63 3.87 -1.04
C LEU A 321 -23.00 4.14 -0.44
#